data_AF-A0A0C9XTE2-F1
#
_entry.id   AF-A0A0C9XTE2-F1
#
_cell.length_a   1.000
_cell.length_b   1.000
_cell.length_c   1.000
_cell.angle_alpha   90.00
_cell.angle_beta   90.00
_cell.angle_gamma   90.00
#
_symmetry.space_group_name_H-M   'P 1'
#
loop_
_entity.id
_entity.type
_entity.pdbx_description
1 polymer ?
#
loop_
_entity_poly.entity_id
_entity_poly.type
_entity_poly.pdbx_seq_one_letter_code
_entity_poly.pdbx_strand_id
1 'polypeptide(L)'
;HPIFHNDSNNPQLPVPIQLAIFLNAAGHYGNAATSQDMAEWAGVSVGTVHNCYKWVMVAILHHHDEVIHFNPENPEDRREKEMAKRYVEERTCPQWRGGYLCV
;
A
#
# COMPACT_ATOMS: atom_id res chain seq x y z
N HIS A 1 -15.29 1.77 -2.89
CA HIS A 1 -14.95 0.61 -3.72
C HIS A 1 -15.81 -0.58 -3.30
N PRO A 2 -16.49 -1.30 -4.22
CA PRO A 2 -17.44 -2.37 -3.88
C PRO A 2 -16.86 -3.49 -3.01
N ILE A 3 -15.55 -3.75 -3.11
CA ILE A 3 -14.85 -4.77 -2.30
C ILE A 3 -14.97 -4.57 -0.78
N PHE A 4 -15.19 -3.33 -0.34
CA PHE A 4 -15.38 -3.01 1.08
C PHE A 4 -16.82 -3.19 1.55
N HIS A 5 -17.70 -3.75 0.71
CA HIS A 5 -19.06 -4.10 1.06
C HIS A 5 -19.23 -5.62 0.98
N ASN A 6 -19.79 -6.22 2.03
CA ASN A 6 -20.25 -7.62 1.99
C ASN A 6 -21.78 -7.67 1.99
N ASP A 7 -22.36 -8.69 1.36
CA ASP A 7 -23.82 -8.90 1.30
C ASP A 7 -24.36 -9.56 2.59
N SER A 8 -23.80 -9.17 3.74
CA SER A 8 -24.17 -9.69 5.04
C SER A 8 -25.24 -8.83 5.70
N ASN A 9 -26.08 -9.45 6.52
CA ASN A 9 -27.02 -8.74 7.38
C ASN A 9 -26.35 -8.11 8.62
N ASN A 10 -25.04 -8.33 8.82
CA ASN A 10 -24.31 -7.78 9.95
C ASN A 10 -23.70 -6.41 9.61
N PRO A 11 -23.65 -5.47 10.57
CA PRO A 11 -22.96 -4.20 10.39
C PRO A 11 -21.51 -4.41 9.98
N GLN A 12 -21.11 -3.76 8.88
CA GLN A 12 -19.75 -3.83 8.39
C GLN A 12 -18.85 -2.81 9.08
N LEU A 13 -17.59 -3.18 9.28
CA LEU A 13 -16.56 -2.27 9.76
C LEU A 13 -16.42 -1.09 8.79
N PRO A 14 -16.46 0.17 9.23
CA PRO A 14 -16.31 1.33 8.35
C PRO A 14 -15.01 1.28 7.54
N VAL A 15 -15.07 1.64 6.25
CA VAL A 15 -13.91 1.68 5.34
C VAL A 15 -12.71 2.44 5.92
N PRO A 16 -12.86 3.62 6.57
CA PRO A 16 -11.73 4.32 7.17
C PRO A 16 -11.01 3.49 8.25
N ILE A 17 -11.74 2.66 9.00
CA ILE A 17 -11.14 1.79 10.02
C ILE A 17 -10.41 0.61 9.36
N GLN A 18 -11.01 0.01 8.33
CA GLN A 18 -10.33 -1.05 7.56
C GLN A 18 -9.00 -0.55 6.97
N LEU A 19 -9.00 0.68 6.44
CA LEU A 19 -7.81 1.33 5.92
C LEU A 19 -6.79 1.64 7.03
N ALA A 20 -7.24 2.14 8.18
CA ALA A 20 -6.36 2.42 9.31
C ALA A 20 -5.64 1.15 9.81
N ILE A 21 -6.35 0.02 9.90
CA ILE A 21 -5.75 -1.28 10.28
C ILE A 21 -4.65 -1.67 9.28
N PHE A 22 -4.91 -1.56 7.98
CA PHE A 22 -3.92 -1.85 6.95
C PHE A 22 -2.70 -0.93 7.04
N LEU A 23 -2.92 0.38 7.16
CA LEU A 23 -1.84 1.37 7.21
C LEU A 23 -0.99 1.24 8.48
N ASN A 24 -1.61 0.95 9.63
CA ASN A 24 -0.88 0.72 10.86
C ASN A 24 0.06 -0.48 10.70
N ALA A 25 -0.43 -1.59 10.14
CA ALA A 25 0.39 -2.76 9.88
C ALA A 25 1.49 -2.52 8.84
N ALA A 26 1.16 -1.87 7.71
CA ALA A 26 2.11 -1.58 6.64
C ALA A 26 3.20 -0.57 7.06
N GLY A 27 2.91 0.30 8.03
CA GLY A 27 3.85 1.27 8.58
C GLY A 27 4.88 0.66 9.54
N HIS A 28 4.61 -0.52 10.10
CA HIS A 28 5.58 -1.25 10.90
C HIS A 28 6.55 -2.00 9.97
N TYR A 29 7.74 -1.42 9.75
CA TYR A 29 8.82 -2.08 8.99
C TYR A 29 9.25 -3.40 9.66
N GLY A 30 9.13 -4.52 8.93
CA GLY A 30 9.62 -5.85 9.34
C GLY A 30 8.57 -6.74 10.03
N ASN A 31 9.01 -7.88 10.58
CA ASN A 31 8.15 -8.91 11.24
C ASN A 31 7.46 -8.43 12.54
N ALA A 32 7.47 -7.13 12.84
CA ALA A 32 7.10 -6.57 14.14
C ALA A 32 5.59 -6.37 14.34
N ALA A 33 4.77 -6.43 13.28
CA ALA A 33 3.32 -6.33 13.38
C ALA A 33 2.67 -7.66 13.00
N THR A 34 2.45 -8.53 13.99
CA THR A 34 1.67 -9.75 13.74
C THR A 34 0.20 -9.38 13.54
N SER A 35 -0.56 -10.25 12.87
CA SER A 35 -2.02 -10.04 12.74
C SER A 35 -2.74 -10.12 14.08
N GLN A 36 -2.11 -10.74 15.10
CA GLN A 36 -2.59 -10.76 16.47
C GLN A 36 -2.46 -9.39 17.13
N ASP A 37 -1.29 -8.74 17.02
CA ASP A 37 -1.06 -7.40 17.60
C ASP A 37 -2.04 -6.37 17.00
N MET A 38 -2.31 -6.47 15.70
CA MET A 38 -3.26 -5.59 15.02
C MET A 38 -4.71 -5.86 15.44
N ALA A 39 -5.05 -7.12 15.71
CA ALA A 39 -6.37 -7.50 16.20
C ALA A 39 -6.60 -6.94 17.62
N GLU A 40 -5.59 -7.03 18.48
CA GLU A 40 -5.61 -6.45 19.84
C GLU A 40 -5.69 -4.92 19.81
N TRP A 41 -4.88 -4.27 18.98
CA TRP A 41 -4.90 -2.81 18.81
C TRP A 41 -6.25 -2.29 18.31
N ALA A 42 -6.86 -2.95 17.32
CA ALA A 42 -8.12 -2.52 16.72
C ALA A 42 -9.37 -3.04 17.46
N GLY A 43 -9.22 -3.94 18.43
CA GLY A 43 -10.35 -4.57 19.14
C GLY A 43 -11.21 -5.45 18.22
N VAL A 44 -10.59 -6.16 17.27
CA VAL A 44 -11.28 -7.02 16.28
C VAL A 44 -10.71 -8.43 16.28
N SER A 45 -11.33 -9.35 15.54
CA SER A 45 -10.76 -10.69 15.32
C SER A 45 -9.57 -10.65 14.34
N VAL A 46 -8.64 -11.61 14.47
CA VAL A 46 -7.54 -11.79 13.50
C VAL A 46 -8.07 -12.00 12.08
N GLY A 47 -9.20 -12.71 11.92
CA GLY A 47 -9.87 -12.86 10.63
C GLY A 47 -10.32 -11.54 10.03
N THR A 48 -10.80 -10.61 10.87
CA THR A 48 -11.16 -9.24 10.45
C THR A 48 -9.94 -8.49 9.94
N VAL A 49 -8.79 -8.59 10.62
CA VAL A 49 -7.52 -7.98 10.17
C VAL A 49 -7.12 -8.49 8.78
N HIS A 50 -7.14 -9.81 8.59
CA HIS A 50 -6.83 -10.40 7.28
C HIS A 50 -7.77 -9.95 6.17
N ASN A 51 -9.07 -9.82 6.46
CA ASN A 51 -10.04 -9.31 5.49
C ASN A 51 -9.77 -7.85 5.14
N CYS A 52 -9.45 -7.01 6.13
CA CYS A 52 -9.07 -5.61 5.89
C CYS A 52 -7.86 -5.54 4.95
N TYR A 53 -6.82 -6.35 5.18
CA TYR A 53 -5.65 -6.37 4.29
C TYR A 53 -6.00 -6.78 2.86
N LYS A 54 -6.77 -7.86 2.71
CA LYS A 54 -7.20 -8.35 1.38
C LYS A 54 -8.00 -7.28 0.65
N TRP A 55 -8.99 -6.68 1.30
CA TRP A 55 -9.87 -5.70 0.68
C TRP A 55 -9.13 -4.42 0.30
N VAL A 56 -8.26 -3.91 1.18
CA VAL A 56 -7.44 -2.73 0.89
C VAL A 56 -6.47 -3.02 -0.26
N MET A 57 -5.76 -4.15 -0.24
CA MET A 57 -4.84 -4.51 -1.32
C MET A 57 -5.55 -4.69 -2.66
N VAL A 58 -6.73 -5.33 -2.69
CA VAL A 58 -7.53 -5.45 -3.92
C VAL A 58 -7.96 -4.08 -4.43
N ALA A 59 -8.39 -3.17 -3.55
CA ALA A 59 -8.75 -1.81 -3.95
C ALA A 59 -7.55 -1.02 -4.50
N ILE A 60 -6.37 -1.15 -3.89
CA ILE A 60 -5.13 -0.54 -4.38
C ILE A 60 -4.76 -1.09 -5.75
N LEU A 61 -4.79 -2.42 -5.91
CA LEU A 61 -4.47 -3.08 -7.18
C LEU A 61 -5.47 -2.72 -8.28
N HIS A 62 -6.75 -2.55 -7.95
CA HIS A 62 -7.76 -2.11 -8.92
C HIS A 62 -7.45 -0.72 -9.48
N HIS A 63 -6.93 0.19 -8.65
CA HIS A 63 -6.56 1.54 -9.07
C HIS A 63 -5.10 1.66 -9.51
N HIS A 64 -4.32 0.57 -9.48
CA HIS A 64 -2.88 0.61 -9.72
C HIS A 64 -2.56 1.23 -11.08
N ASP A 65 -3.20 0.77 -12.15
CA ASP A 65 -2.89 1.23 -13.50
C ASP A 65 -3.43 2.65 -13.78
N GLU A 66 -4.41 3.11 -13.00
CA GLU A 66 -4.98 4.46 -13.11
C GLU A 66 -4.17 5.50 -12.32
N VAL A 67 -3.57 5.11 -11.18
CA VAL A 67 -2.98 6.03 -10.20
C VAL A 67 -1.46 5.88 -10.12
N ILE A 68 -0.93 4.67 -10.32
CA ILE A 68 0.49 4.32 -10.24
C ILE A 68 0.95 3.87 -11.63
N HIS A 69 0.89 4.78 -12.60
CA HIS A 69 1.44 4.56 -13.93
C HIS A 69 2.61 5.49 -14.22
N PHE A 70 3.63 4.97 -14.90
CA PHE A 70 4.72 5.78 -15.44
C PHE A 70 4.65 5.67 -16.95
N ASN A 71 4.06 6.66 -17.61
CA ASN A 71 3.94 6.66 -19.05
C ASN A 71 5.30 7.04 -19.67
N PRO A 72 6.01 6.11 -20.35
CA PRO A 72 7.31 6.42 -20.95
C PRO A 72 7.20 7.44 -22.08
N GLU A 73 6.02 7.61 -22.69
CA GLU A 73 5.76 8.59 -23.74
C GLU A 73 5.53 10.00 -23.16
N ASN A 74 5.07 10.10 -21.90
CA ASN A 74 4.89 11.38 -21.22
C ASN A 74 6.26 12.03 -20.89
N PRO A 75 6.56 13.24 -21.40
CA PRO A 75 7.79 13.96 -21.07
C PRO A 75 7.98 14.26 -19.57
N GLU A 76 6.88 14.49 -18.84
CA GLU A 76 6.94 14.80 -17.41
C GLU A 76 7.36 13.57 -16.59
N ASP A 77 6.69 12.43 -16.79
CA ASP A 77 7.04 11.16 -16.14
C ASP A 77 8.50 10.76 -16.43
N ARG A 78 8.98 10.98 -17.66
CA ARG A 78 10.40 10.72 -17.99
C ARG A 78 11.34 11.60 -17.18
N ARG A 79 11.00 12.89 -17.02
CA ARG A 79 11.79 13.84 -16.23
C ARG A 79 11.82 13.45 -14.76
N GLU A 80 10.67 13.10 -14.17
CA GLU A 80 10.57 12.67 -12.78
C GLU A 80 11.36 11.38 -12.52
N LYS A 81 11.20 10.39 -13.39
CA LYS A 81 11.98 9.15 -13.35
C LYS A 81 13.48 9.42 -13.39
N GLU A 82 13.93 10.30 -14.28
CA GLU A 82 15.35 10.66 -14.38
C GLU A 82 15.86 11.40 -13.14
N MET A 83 15.07 12.30 -12.56
CA MET A 83 15.39 12.97 -11.28
C MET A 83 15.51 11.95 -10.14
N ALA A 84 14.59 10.99 -10.05
CA ALA A 84 14.64 9.93 -9.04
C ALA A 84 15.89 9.05 -9.21
N LYS A 85 16.23 8.65 -10.44
CA LYS A 85 17.45 7.88 -10.75
C LYS A 85 18.72 8.61 -10.32
N ARG A 86 18.80 9.91 -10.63
CA ARG A 86 19.92 10.77 -10.21
C ARG A 86 20.01 10.87 -8.70
N TYR A 87 18.89 11.07 -8.00
CA TYR A 87 18.87 11.11 -6.55
C TYR A 87 19.39 9.81 -5.93
N VAL A 88 18.98 8.65 -6.45
CA VAL A 88 19.48 7.35 -5.95
C VAL A 88 20.98 7.24 -6.13
N GLU A 89 21.50 7.56 -7.31
CA GLU A 89 22.94 7.55 -7.58
C GLU A 89 23.71 8.51 -6.66
N GLU A 90 23.19 9.72 -6.42
CA GLU A 90 23.79 10.72 -5.53
C GLU A 90 23.78 10.28 -4.05
N ARG A 91 22.77 9.52 -3.61
CA ARG A 91 22.62 9.07 -2.21
C ARG A 91 23.22 7.70 -1.91
N THR A 92 23.44 6.88 -2.94
CA THR A 92 23.90 5.50 -2.82
C THR A 92 25.16 5.26 -3.67
N CYS A 93 25.03 4.65 -4.85
CA CYS A 93 26.10 4.48 -5.82
C CYS A 93 25.56 4.34 -7.26
N PRO A 94 26.41 4.51 -8.29
CA PRO A 94 26.00 4.45 -9.70
C PRO A 94 25.29 3.16 -10.10
N GLN A 95 25.66 2.03 -9.49
CA GLN A 95 25.07 0.71 -9.76
C GLN A 95 23.59 0.64 -9.34
N TRP A 96 23.17 1.47 -8.39
CA TRP A 96 21.81 1.50 -7.86
C TRP A 96 20.90 2.49 -8.57
N ARG A 97 21.43 3.26 -9.54
CA ARG A 97 20.66 4.21 -10.37
C ARG A 97 19.40 3.60 -10.98
N GLY A 98 19.40 2.30 -11.29
CA GLY A 98 18.22 1.59 -11.82
C GLY A 98 17.09 1.37 -10.80
N GLY A 99 17.40 1.38 -9.50
CA GLY A 99 16.49 1.11 -8.38
C GLY A 99 15.67 2.30 -7.89
N TYR A 100 15.30 3.22 -8.78
CA TYR A 100 14.67 4.50 -8.42
C TYR A 100 13.23 4.40 -7.87
N LEU A 101 12.64 3.20 -7.84
CA LEU A 101 11.30 2.94 -7.28
C LEU A 101 11.36 2.38 -5.84
N CYS A 102 12.55 2.05 -5.35
CA CYS A 102 12.77 1.50 -4.02
C CYS A 102 13.89 2.30 -3.34
N VAL A 103 13.68 3.60 -3.21
CA VAL A 103 14.62 4.54 -2.57
C VAL A 103 14.54 4.46 -1.06
#